data_AF-A0A835ZH46-F1
#
_entry.id   AF-A0A835ZH46-F1
#
_cell.length_a   1.000
_cell.length_b   1.000
_cell.length_c   1.000
_cell.angle_alpha   90.00
_cell.angle_beta   90.00
_cell.angle_gamma   90.00
#
_symmetry.space_group_name_H-M   'P 1'
#
loop_
_entity.id
_entity.type
_entity.pdbx_description
1 polymer ?
#
loop_
_entity_poly.entity_id
_entity_poly.type
_entity_poly.pdbx_seq_one_letter_code
_entity_poly.pdbx_strand_id
1 'polypeptide(L)'
;MDLQDPVIRSMASEQVKWTTITRTCGELSVSRAIGDRDFKGFTRRRMEAGTRGVPPENPALFLWPQNHSGEFYDDLLVAHPDFHEEEITDEDQFLLLACDGLWDVLSHGDAVKHTLELLDQGLCAQGAAQQLCELATRLGTSDNVTVIIVSLHHHPPSPLMPRRAA
;
A
#
# COMPACT_ATOMS: atom_id res chain seq x y z
N MET A 1 3.78 -18.28 23.81
CA MET A 1 3.12 -17.14 24.50
C MET A 1 1.64 -17.31 24.26
N ASP A 2 0.87 -17.60 25.31
CA ASP A 2 -0.57 -17.80 25.17
C ASP A 2 -1.27 -16.43 25.23
N LEU A 3 -1.78 -15.97 24.09
CA LEU A 3 -2.45 -14.68 23.97
C LEU A 3 -3.92 -14.72 24.41
N GLN A 4 -4.42 -15.90 24.79
CA GLN A 4 -5.71 -16.04 25.45
C GLN A 4 -5.63 -15.72 26.94
N ASP A 5 -4.42 -15.68 27.51
CA ASP A 5 -4.18 -15.22 28.87
C ASP A 5 -4.41 -13.68 28.97
N PRO A 6 -5.35 -13.22 29.81
CA PRO A 6 -5.68 -11.79 29.94
C PRO A 6 -4.50 -10.93 30.41
N VAL A 7 -3.61 -11.47 31.24
CA VAL A 7 -2.44 -10.76 31.79
C VAL A 7 -1.40 -10.58 30.70
N ILE A 8 -1.09 -11.64 29.96
CA ILE A 8 -0.16 -11.60 28.84
C ILE A 8 -0.69 -10.65 27.76
N ARG A 9 -1.99 -10.70 27.47
CA ARG A 9 -2.63 -9.81 26.50
C ARG A 9 -2.57 -8.34 26.91
N SER A 10 -2.84 -8.03 28.18
CA SER A 10 -2.76 -6.66 28.71
C SER A 10 -1.34 -6.11 28.64
N MET A 11 -0.35 -6.87 29.12
CA MET A 11 1.06 -6.46 29.09
C MET A 11 1.57 -6.29 27.66
N ALA A 12 1.17 -7.19 26.75
CA ALA A 12 1.52 -7.09 25.34
C ALA A 12 0.83 -5.89 24.68
N SER A 13 -0.43 -5.56 25.00
CA SER A 13 -1.10 -4.40 24.42
C SER A 13 -0.52 -3.05 24.84
N GLU A 14 0.15 -2.98 26.00
CA GLU A 14 0.85 -1.76 26.44
C GLU A 14 2.20 -1.57 25.75
N GLN A 15 2.80 -2.65 25.24
CA GLN A 15 4.15 -2.64 24.67
C GLN A 15 4.16 -2.88 23.14
N VAL A 16 3.07 -3.39 22.58
CA VAL A 16 2.99 -3.87 21.20
C VAL A 16 1.68 -3.41 20.57
N LYS A 17 1.79 -2.82 19.38
CA LYS A 17 0.64 -2.52 18.51
C LYS A 17 0.14 -3.83 17.90
N TRP A 18 -1.08 -4.22 18.25
CA TRP A 18 -1.74 -5.37 17.64
C TRP A 18 -2.25 -5.01 16.24
N THR A 19 -1.78 -5.72 15.22
CA THR A 19 -2.30 -5.62 13.85
C THR A 19 -2.97 -6.94 13.49
N THR A 20 -4.28 -6.91 13.22
CA THR A 20 -4.99 -8.06 12.66
C THR A 20 -4.75 -8.10 11.16
N ILE A 21 -4.07 -9.14 10.69
CA ILE A 21 -3.87 -9.39 9.26
C ILE A 21 -4.89 -10.41 8.76
N THR A 22 -5.45 -10.14 7.59
CA THR A 22 -6.28 -11.10 6.85
C THR A 22 -5.55 -11.51 5.59
N ARG A 23 -5.54 -12.81 5.29
CA ARG A 23 -4.92 -13.34 4.08
C ARG A 23 -5.93 -14.12 3.26
N THR A 24 -5.99 -13.85 1.96
CA THR A 24 -6.73 -14.61 0.96
C THR A 24 -6.23 -16.06 1.00
N CYS A 25 -7.11 -16.96 1.43
CA CYS A 25 -6.82 -18.39 1.64
C CYS A 25 -5.64 -18.68 2.58
N GLY A 26 -5.27 -17.74 3.45
CA GLY A 26 -4.11 -17.88 4.35
C GLY A 26 -2.76 -17.50 3.72
N GLU A 27 -2.72 -17.22 2.42
CA GLU A 27 -1.48 -16.97 1.67
C GLU A 27 -1.25 -15.48 1.41
N LEU A 28 -2.11 -14.82 0.64
CA LEU A 28 -1.89 -13.46 0.15
C LEU A 28 -2.56 -12.39 1.03
N SER A 29 -1.84 -11.34 1.42
CA SER A 29 -2.39 -10.22 2.23
C SER A 29 -3.17 -9.17 1.41
N VAL A 30 -3.30 -9.37 0.09
CA VAL A 30 -3.98 -8.45 -0.83
C VAL A 30 -5.13 -9.15 -1.54
N SER A 31 -6.11 -8.36 -1.99
CA SER A 31 -7.23 -8.82 -2.83
C SER A 31 -7.08 -8.45 -4.30
N ARG A 32 -6.11 -7.58 -4.62
CA ARG A 32 -5.81 -7.14 -5.97
C ARG A 32 -4.31 -7.12 -6.20
N ALA A 33 -3.88 -7.70 -7.31
CA ALA A 33 -2.49 -7.66 -7.76
C ALA A 33 -2.40 -8.01 -9.24
N ILE A 34 -1.29 -7.62 -9.87
CA ILE A 34 -0.87 -8.18 -11.16
C ILE A 34 -0.10 -9.49 -10.85
N GLY A 35 -0.16 -10.49 -11.72
CA GLY A 35 0.48 -11.80 -11.45
C GLY A 35 -0.44 -12.76 -10.70
N ASP A 36 0.07 -13.49 -9.71
CA ASP A 36 -0.67 -14.44 -8.85
C ASP A 36 -1.64 -15.35 -9.62
N ARG A 37 -1.10 -16.02 -10.66
CA ARG A 37 -1.89 -16.85 -11.58
C ARG A 37 -2.70 -17.91 -10.85
N ASP A 38 -2.16 -18.48 -9.76
CA ASP A 38 -2.80 -19.53 -9.00
C ASP A 38 -4.12 -19.10 -8.33
N PHE A 39 -4.35 -17.78 -8.20
CA PHE A 39 -5.55 -17.18 -7.63
C PHE A 39 -6.51 -16.62 -8.70
N LYS A 40 -6.26 -16.93 -9.98
CA LYS A 40 -6.96 -16.36 -11.15
C LYS A 40 -7.36 -17.41 -12.18
N GLY A 41 -8.17 -17.01 -13.16
CA GLY A 41 -8.61 -17.83 -14.29
C GLY A 41 -9.57 -18.97 -13.93
N PHE A 42 -10.21 -18.95 -12.75
CA PHE A 42 -11.17 -20.00 -12.37
C PHE A 42 -12.41 -19.96 -13.25
N THR A 43 -12.93 -18.76 -13.51
CA THR A 43 -14.11 -18.55 -14.38
C THR A 43 -13.87 -19.02 -15.80
N ARG A 44 -12.72 -18.66 -16.40
CA ARG A 44 -12.36 -19.04 -17.78
C ARG A 44 -12.24 -20.55 -17.94
N ARG A 45 -11.52 -21.20 -17.02
CA ARG A 45 -11.35 -22.65 -17.06
C ARG A 45 -12.67 -23.39 -16.87
N ARG A 46 -13.57 -22.86 -16.03
CA ARG A 46 -14.93 -23.42 -15.87
C ARG A 46 -15.73 -23.38 -17.17
N MET A 47 -15.62 -22.30 -17.95
CA MET A 47 -16.26 -22.21 -19.27
C MET A 47 -15.62 -23.15 -20.29
N GLU A 48 -14.28 -23.26 -20.30
CA GLU A 48 -13.54 -24.12 -21.24
C GLU A 48 -13.74 -25.63 -20.97
N ALA A 49 -13.82 -26.04 -19.70
CA ALA A 49 -13.92 -27.46 -19.32
C ALA A 49 -15.34 -28.04 -19.42
N GLY A 50 -16.38 -27.20 -19.58
CA GLY A 50 -17.78 -27.65 -19.68
C GLY A 50 -18.34 -28.33 -18.42
N THR A 51 -17.60 -28.31 -17.29
CA THR A 51 -17.94 -28.97 -16.02
C THR A 51 -18.16 -27.95 -14.89
N ARG A 52 -18.98 -28.33 -13.90
CA ARG A 52 -19.06 -27.62 -12.61
C ARG A 52 -17.80 -27.94 -11.81
N GLY A 53 -17.06 -26.90 -11.44
CA GLY A 53 -15.86 -27.02 -10.59
C GLY A 53 -14.60 -27.37 -11.37
N VAL A 54 -13.70 -26.40 -11.53
CA VAL A 54 -12.30 -26.68 -11.92
C VAL A 54 -11.48 -26.67 -10.63
N PRO A 55 -10.86 -27.79 -10.24
CA PRO A 55 -9.97 -27.79 -9.09
C PRO A 55 -8.78 -26.87 -9.36
N PRO A 56 -8.29 -26.13 -8.36
CA PRO A 56 -7.10 -25.30 -8.51
C PRO A 56 -5.92 -26.14 -9.01
N GLU A 57 -5.03 -25.56 -9.82
CA GLU A 57 -3.87 -26.29 -10.39
C GLU A 57 -2.99 -26.87 -9.29
N ASN A 58 -2.98 -26.21 -8.12
CA ASN A 58 -2.29 -26.66 -6.93
C ASN A 58 -3.27 -26.73 -5.73
N PRO A 59 -3.91 -27.89 -5.46
CA PRO A 59 -4.86 -28.03 -4.37
C PRO A 59 -4.21 -27.87 -2.98
N ALA A 60 -2.88 -27.96 -2.86
CA ALA A 60 -2.17 -27.73 -1.61
C ALA A 60 -2.13 -26.26 -1.19
N LEU A 61 -2.36 -25.31 -2.11
CA LEU A 61 -2.43 -23.88 -1.79
C LEU A 61 -3.73 -23.51 -1.04
N PHE A 62 -4.76 -24.34 -1.11
CA PHE A 62 -6.08 -24.01 -0.58
C PHE A 62 -6.43 -24.89 0.62
N LEU A 63 -6.35 -24.30 1.82
CA LEU A 63 -6.87 -24.91 3.04
C LEU A 63 -8.39 -24.76 3.07
N TRP A 64 -9.08 -25.81 2.62
CA TRP A 64 -10.55 -25.83 2.59
C TRP A 64 -11.13 -26.04 3.99
N PRO A 65 -12.07 -25.18 4.44
CA PRO A 65 -12.87 -25.46 5.62
C PRO A 65 -13.64 -26.78 5.48
N GLN A 66 -13.98 -27.40 6.62
CA GLN A 66 -14.85 -28.58 6.62
C GLN A 66 -16.18 -28.24 5.93
N ASN A 67 -16.55 -29.04 4.93
CA ASN A 67 -17.75 -28.88 4.08
C ASN A 67 -17.69 -27.76 3.01
N HIS A 68 -16.51 -27.21 2.70
CA HIS A 68 -16.37 -26.33 1.54
C HIS A 68 -16.45 -27.13 0.23
N SER A 69 -17.15 -26.62 -0.80
CA SER A 69 -17.36 -27.32 -2.08
C SER A 69 -16.09 -27.48 -2.91
N GLY A 70 -15.05 -26.69 -2.62
CA GLY A 70 -13.84 -26.59 -3.42
C GLY A 70 -14.05 -25.85 -4.74
N GLU A 71 -15.22 -25.26 -4.94
CA GLU A 71 -15.57 -24.51 -6.15
C GLU A 71 -15.49 -23.01 -5.92
N PHE A 72 -14.78 -22.31 -6.82
CA PHE A 72 -14.79 -20.86 -6.90
C PHE A 72 -15.69 -20.40 -8.04
N TYR A 73 -16.51 -19.39 -7.75
CA TYR A 73 -17.42 -18.78 -8.73
C TYR A 73 -16.76 -17.68 -9.54
N ASP A 74 -15.67 -17.11 -9.02
CA ASP A 74 -14.86 -16.12 -9.69
C ASP A 74 -13.39 -16.17 -9.23
N ASP A 75 -12.55 -15.32 -9.81
CA ASP A 75 -11.17 -15.12 -9.42
C ASP A 75 -11.06 -14.55 -8.00
N LEU A 76 -10.14 -15.09 -7.20
CA LEU A 76 -9.93 -14.66 -5.81
C LEU A 76 -9.10 -13.39 -5.71
N LEU A 77 -8.25 -13.14 -6.71
CA LEU A 77 -7.50 -11.91 -6.89
C LEU A 77 -7.88 -11.28 -8.23
N VAL A 78 -8.12 -9.98 -8.25
CA VAL A 78 -8.34 -9.24 -9.49
C VAL A 78 -7.15 -8.37 -9.84
N ALA A 79 -6.95 -8.10 -11.13
CA ALA A 79 -5.94 -7.15 -11.61
C ALA A 79 -6.55 -5.79 -12.00
N HIS A 80 -7.82 -5.55 -11.65
CA HIS A 80 -8.52 -4.32 -11.97
C HIS A 80 -8.10 -3.19 -11.02
N PRO A 81 -7.52 -2.10 -11.55
CA PRO A 81 -7.16 -0.95 -10.72
C PRO A 81 -8.42 -0.15 -10.35
N ASP A 82 -8.31 0.63 -9.27
CA ASP A 82 -9.24 1.72 -9.00
C ASP A 82 -8.72 2.99 -9.72
N PHE A 83 -9.63 3.74 -10.33
CA PHE A 83 -9.32 4.98 -11.02
C PHE A 83 -9.88 6.15 -10.24
N HIS A 84 -9.09 7.21 -10.14
CA HIS A 84 -9.48 8.47 -9.53
C HIS A 84 -8.86 9.60 -10.35
N GLU A 85 -9.66 10.60 -10.66
CA GLU A 85 -9.25 11.78 -11.42
C GLU A 85 -9.50 13.00 -10.53
N GLU A 86 -8.48 13.84 -10.37
CA GLU A 86 -8.55 15.07 -9.60
C GLU A 86 -7.96 16.20 -10.42
N GLU A 87 -8.60 17.37 -10.37
CA GLU A 87 -8.08 18.59 -10.99
C GLU A 87 -6.98 19.17 -10.11
N ILE A 88 -5.78 19.35 -10.67
CA ILE A 88 -4.69 20.00 -9.96
C ILE A 88 -4.95 21.51 -9.93
N THR A 89 -5.01 22.05 -8.72
CA THR A 89 -5.22 23.47 -8.44
C THR A 89 -3.91 24.13 -7.94
N ASP A 90 -3.92 25.45 -7.80
CA ASP A 90 -2.79 26.19 -7.22
C ASP A 90 -2.60 25.90 -5.72
N GLU A 91 -3.58 25.26 -5.05
CA GLU A 91 -3.50 24.86 -3.64
C GLU A 91 -2.74 23.52 -3.47
N ASP A 92 -2.59 22.74 -4.55
CA ASP A 92 -1.92 21.44 -4.54
C ASP A 92 -0.40 21.60 -4.57
N GLN A 93 0.25 21.22 -3.47
CA GLN A 93 1.69 21.43 -3.29
C GLN A 93 2.52 20.29 -3.87
N PHE A 94 2.12 19.04 -3.58
CA PHE A 94 2.80 17.85 -4.04
C PHE A 94 1.87 16.63 -4.01
N LEU A 95 2.22 15.61 -4.79
CA LEU A 95 1.68 14.26 -4.69
C LEU A 95 2.73 13.35 -4.03
N LEU A 96 2.33 12.61 -2.99
CA LEU A 96 3.17 11.63 -2.30
C LEU A 96 2.61 10.23 -2.54
N LEU A 97 3.44 9.35 -3.11
CA LEU A 97 3.14 7.94 -3.33
C LEU A 97 4.17 7.10 -2.56
N ALA A 98 3.73 6.06 -1.87
CA ALA A 98 4.63 5.15 -1.19
C ALA A 98 4.03 3.74 -1.07
N CYS A 99 4.87 2.73 -0.86
CA CYS A 99 4.42 1.39 -0.48
C CYS A 99 4.06 1.31 1.01
N ASP A 100 3.44 0.21 1.41
CA ASP A 100 3.08 -0.15 2.79
C ASP A 100 4.26 -0.07 3.78
N GLY A 101 5.49 -0.34 3.33
CA GLY A 101 6.68 -0.16 4.16
C GLY A 101 6.82 1.24 4.80
N LEU A 102 6.27 2.30 4.19
CA LEU A 102 6.10 3.62 4.82
C LEU A 102 4.83 3.67 5.67
N TRP A 103 3.69 3.29 5.08
CA TRP A 103 2.36 3.50 5.67
C TRP A 103 2.06 2.65 6.91
N ASP A 104 2.76 1.53 7.08
CA ASP A 104 2.64 0.68 8.25
C ASP A 104 3.17 1.34 9.53
N VAL A 105 4.13 2.26 9.37
CA VAL A 105 4.85 2.92 10.46
C VAL A 105 4.61 4.43 10.57
N LEU A 106 4.14 5.07 9.50
CA LEU A 106 3.89 6.52 9.45
C LEU A 106 2.48 6.82 8.95
N SER A 107 1.76 7.68 9.67
CA SER A 107 0.40 8.08 9.27
C SER A 107 0.40 9.00 8.06
N HIS A 108 -0.68 9.01 7.28
CA HIS A 108 -0.82 9.91 6.12
C HIS A 108 -0.61 11.39 6.50
N GLY A 109 -1.19 11.83 7.62
CA GLY A 109 -1.06 13.20 8.11
C GLY A 109 0.37 13.56 8.53
N ASP A 110 1.05 12.66 9.23
CA ASP A 110 2.44 12.88 9.64
C ASP A 110 3.39 12.88 8.43
N ALA A 111 3.17 12.00 7.46
CA ALA A 111 3.94 11.97 6.22
C ALA A 111 3.81 13.27 5.42
N VAL A 112 2.58 13.80 5.28
CA VAL A 112 2.32 15.09 4.62
C VAL A 112 2.99 16.23 5.39
N LYS A 113 2.81 16.29 6.71
CA LYS A 113 3.40 17.33 7.56
C LYS A 113 4.93 17.36 7.44
N HIS A 114 5.58 16.20 7.55
CA HIS A 114 7.03 16.12 7.42
C HIS A 114 7.50 16.48 6.01
N THR A 115 6.76 16.07 4.97
CA THR A 115 7.10 16.45 3.61
C THR A 115 7.07 17.97 3.44
N LEU A 116 6.02 18.64 3.92
CA LEU A 116 5.92 20.10 3.92
C LEU A 116 7.10 20.74 4.66
N GLU A 117 7.38 20.29 5.89
CA GLU A 117 8.49 20.82 6.70
C GLU A 117 9.85 20.68 5.98
N LEU A 118 10.09 19.56 5.29
CA LEU A 118 11.33 19.31 4.53
C LEU A 118 11.41 20.21 3.29
N LEU A 119 10.31 20.37 2.55
CA LEU A 119 10.26 21.24 1.38
C LEU A 119 10.41 22.72 1.77
N ASP A 120 9.78 23.16 2.86
CA ASP A 120 9.90 24.52 3.42
C ASP A 120 11.33 24.83 3.87
N GLN A 121 12.08 23.81 4.32
CA GLN A 121 13.51 23.91 4.63
C GLN A 121 14.40 23.96 3.37
N GLY A 122 13.81 23.90 2.17
CA GLY A 122 14.50 24.01 0.89
C GLY A 122 15.03 22.71 0.34
N LEU A 123 14.62 21.54 0.87
CA LEU A 123 14.97 20.27 0.25
C LEU A 123 14.20 20.10 -1.07
N CYS A 124 14.85 19.47 -2.05
CA CYS A 124 14.15 19.03 -3.25
C CYS A 124 13.26 17.81 -2.95
N ALA A 125 12.31 17.53 -3.83
CA ALA A 125 11.41 16.37 -3.71
C ALA A 125 12.16 15.04 -3.50
N GLN A 126 13.29 14.83 -4.18
CA GLN A 126 14.14 13.66 -3.99
C GLN A 126 14.72 13.59 -2.57
N GLY A 127 15.19 14.72 -2.03
CA GLY A 127 15.73 14.81 -0.68
C GLY A 127 14.66 14.55 0.38
N ALA A 128 13.46 15.12 0.19
CA ALA A 128 12.32 14.86 1.07
C ALA A 128 11.89 13.38 1.05
N ALA A 129 11.83 12.76 -0.13
CA ALA A 129 11.49 11.35 -0.28
C ALA A 129 12.52 10.45 0.42
N GLN A 130 13.81 10.74 0.29
CA GLN A 130 14.87 10.03 1.00
C GLN A 130 14.71 10.16 2.52
N GLN A 131 14.41 11.36 3.02
CA GLN A 131 14.20 11.59 4.46
C GLN A 131 13.00 10.82 5.01
N LEU A 132 11.92 10.65 4.23
CA LEU A 132 10.80 9.78 4.60
C LEU A 132 11.18 8.30 4.65
N CYS A 133 11.97 7.81 3.69
CA CYS A 133 12.48 6.43 3.74
C CYS A 133 13.35 6.17 4.99
N GLU A 134 14.23 7.13 5.32
CA GLU A 134 15.06 7.06 6.52
C GLU A 134 14.22 7.12 7.80
N LEU A 135 13.15 7.95 7.81
CA LEU A 135 12.23 7.99 8.93
C LEU A 135 11.48 6.67 9.12
N ALA A 136 10.98 6.06 8.04
CA ALA A 136 10.32 4.76 8.12
C ALA A 136 11.24 3.71 8.75
N THR A 137 12.51 3.69 8.34
CA THR A 137 13.55 2.83 8.93
C THR A 137 13.74 3.12 10.43
N ARG A 138 13.80 4.39 10.84
CA ARG A 138 13.92 4.78 12.26
C ARG A 138 12.69 4.40 13.09
N LEU A 139 11.50 4.42 12.48
CA LEU A 139 10.25 3.97 13.11
C LEU A 139 10.12 2.45 13.14
N GLY A 140 11.10 1.71 12.62
CA GLY A 140 11.19 0.26 12.76
C GLY A 140 10.45 -0.52 11.67
N THR A 141 10.26 0.05 10.49
CA THR A 141 9.73 -0.74 9.36
C THR A 141 10.66 -1.92 9.05
N SER A 142 10.08 -3.08 8.81
CA SER A 142 10.80 -4.30 8.42
C SER A 142 10.65 -4.65 6.94
N ASP A 143 9.97 -3.78 6.17
CA ASP A 143 9.71 -4.00 4.76
C ASP A 143 10.59 -3.11 3.86
N ASN A 144 10.55 -3.36 2.56
CA ASN A 144 11.07 -2.45 1.56
C ASN A 144 10.29 -1.14 1.60
N VAL A 145 11.01 -0.03 1.50
CA VAL A 145 10.43 1.32 1.52
C VAL A 145 10.74 2.02 0.21
N THR A 146 9.70 2.42 -0.50
CA THR A 146 9.78 3.25 -1.70
C THR A 146 8.87 4.45 -1.52
N VAL A 147 9.39 5.65 -1.77
CA VAL A 147 8.66 6.91 -1.69
C VAL A 147 8.91 7.71 -2.96
N ILE A 148 7.85 8.26 -3.55
CA ILE A 148 7.88 9.16 -4.69
C ILE A 148 7.16 10.45 -4.28
N ILE A 149 7.82 11.58 -4.49
CA ILE A 149 7.23 12.91 -4.29
C ILE A 149 7.27 13.62 -5.64
N VAL A 150 6.11 14.07 -6.09
CA VAL A 150 5.96 14.92 -7.28
C VAL A 150 5.60 16.31 -6.79
N SER A 151 6.49 17.28 -6.98
CA SER A 151 6.17 18.68 -6.68
C SER A 151 5.21 19.22 -7.74
N LEU A 152 4.09 19.77 -7.30
CA LEU A 152 3.03 20.29 -8.17
C LEU A 152 3.07 21.82 -8.29
N HIS A 153 3.89 22.48 -7.46
CA HIS A 153 4.18 23.90 -7.56
C HIS A 153 4.75 24.26 -8.94
N HIS A 154 3.87 24.73 -9.83
CA HIS A 154 4.25 25.53 -10.97
C HIS A 154 4.72 26.89 -10.45
N HIS A 155 6.03 27.04 -10.19
CA HIS A 155 6.61 28.36 -10.41
C HIS A 155 6.69 28.55 -11.93
N PRO A 156 5.86 29.39 -12.59
CA PRO A 156 6.34 30.00 -13.80
C PRO A 156 7.67 30.68 -13.42
N PRO A 157 8.75 30.55 -14.22
CA PRO A 157 9.92 31.36 -13.96
C PRO A 157 9.45 32.81 -13.90
N SER A 158 9.53 33.43 -12.71
CA SER A 158 9.22 34.84 -12.57
C SER A 158 10.02 35.55 -13.66
N PRO A 159 9.37 36.23 -14.63
CA PRO A 159 10.11 37.01 -15.58
C PRO A 159 10.92 37.99 -14.75
N LEU A 160 12.25 37.84 -14.80
CA LEU A 160 13.21 38.69 -14.12
C LEU A 160 12.73 40.13 -14.26
N MET A 161 12.14 40.70 -13.21
CA MET A 161 11.90 42.13 -13.19
C MET A 161 13.29 42.75 -13.22
N PRO A 162 13.67 43.50 -14.28
CA PRO A 162 14.94 44.20 -14.26
C PRO A 162 14.91 45.10 -13.04
N ARG A 163 15.94 44.97 -12.18
CA ARG A 163 16.17 45.90 -11.08
C ARG A 163 16.06 47.31 -11.65
N ARG A 164 15.01 48.05 -11.27
CA ARG A 164 14.96 49.48 -11.55
C ARG A 164 16.14 50.10 -10.81
N ALA A 165 17.14 50.52 -11.57
CA ALA A 165 18.09 51.50 -11.11
C ALA A 165 17.34 52.81 -10.90
N ALA A 166 17.26 53.26 -9.66
CA ALA A 166 17.10 54.65 -9.26
C ALA A 166 17.68 54.79 -7.84
#